data_AF-A0A316U265-F1
#
_entry.id   AF-A0A316U265-F1
#
_cell.length_a   1.000
_cell.length_b   1.000
_cell.length_c   1.000
_cell.angle_alpha   90.00
_cell.angle_beta   90.00
_cell.angle_gamma   90.00
#
_symmetry.space_group_name_H-M   'P 1'
#
loop_
_entity.id
_entity.type
_entity.pdbx_description
1 polymer ?
#
loop_
_entity_poly.entity_id
_entity_poly.type
_entity_poly.pdbx_seq_one_letter_code
_entity_poly.pdbx_strand_id
1 'polypeptide(L)'
;MKLSLLCLGLVAAVCSLSAKADTSTRALSSVEAALVAAVLNLQSNTTLLATAASTTSASTPTSASSTASLSRRERYNLGNILAKRSDYVTLTNGTNPIDGSAALKAPGYLTYKVISNTTTYSAAKAACLNYCDSTKGCIAANMYQEINNPLLDLVFSEKSNRKCALFSTVPCLSGLTNRGGQRLYGNNSPANYIINSAVFYKDNGPATPPGYAASYGPSTEAVSLFDSSFLDWQLVPSYDPALCANICNDSNHTSCVFFDIWTADIQSRNTATVCTLYSAAKTASDATMSNVDVLIVTNSRGYSRST
;
A
#
# COMPACT_ATOMS: atom_id res chain seq x y z
N MET A 1 28.87 53.55 23.77
CA MET A 1 28.15 53.09 22.57
C MET A 1 29.07 52.21 21.74
N LYS A 2 28.95 50.89 21.87
CA LYS A 2 29.57 49.91 20.95
C LYS A 2 28.60 48.75 20.83
N LEU A 3 28.08 48.57 19.61
CA LEU A 3 27.16 47.52 19.20
C LEU A 3 28.02 46.33 18.75
N SER A 4 27.89 45.17 19.41
CA SER A 4 28.47 43.92 18.93
C SER A 4 27.32 42.95 18.63
N LEU A 5 27.10 42.76 17.32
CA LEU A 5 26.17 41.83 16.73
C LEU A 5 26.85 40.43 16.71
N LEU A 6 26.31 39.47 17.47
CA LEU A 6 26.70 38.06 17.35
C LEU A 6 25.73 37.37 16.37
N CYS A 7 26.24 37.02 15.18
CA CYS A 7 25.56 36.10 14.26
C CYS A 7 25.58 34.67 14.83
N LEU A 8 24.41 34.11 15.14
CA LEU A 8 24.24 32.66 15.26
C LEU A 8 24.19 32.06 13.85
N GLY A 9 25.21 31.29 13.49
CA GLY A 9 25.23 30.44 12.31
C GLY A 9 24.34 29.22 12.52
N LEU A 10 23.29 29.11 11.71
CA LEU A 10 22.44 27.92 11.59
C LEU A 10 23.19 26.92 10.68
N VAL A 11 23.71 25.83 11.25
CA VAL A 11 24.26 24.71 10.46
C VAL A 11 23.11 23.80 10.05
N ALA A 12 22.62 23.97 8.83
CA ALA A 12 21.72 23.01 8.20
C ALA A 12 22.53 21.75 7.88
N ALA A 13 22.27 20.65 8.61
CA ALA A 13 22.78 19.33 8.27
C ALA A 13 22.07 18.85 7.00
N VAL A 14 22.71 19.06 5.85
CA VAL A 14 22.31 18.45 4.58
C VAL A 14 22.67 16.97 4.66
N CYS A 15 21.67 16.10 4.74
CA CYS A 15 21.84 14.66 4.54
C CYS A 15 22.31 14.42 3.10
N SER A 16 23.63 14.31 2.92
CA SER A 16 24.25 13.76 1.72
C SER A 16 24.00 12.25 1.69
N LEU A 17 22.91 11.84 1.04
CA LEU A 17 22.72 10.48 0.59
C LEU A 17 23.75 10.20 -0.51
N SER A 18 24.73 9.35 -0.19
CA SER A 18 25.66 8.80 -1.16
C SER A 18 24.89 7.83 -2.06
N ALA A 19 24.36 8.34 -3.16
CA ALA A 19 23.87 7.51 -4.25
C ALA A 19 25.08 6.83 -4.89
N LYS A 20 25.20 5.51 -4.71
CA LYS A 20 26.04 4.70 -5.58
C LYS A 20 25.49 4.86 -7.00
N ALA A 21 26.19 5.62 -7.83
CA ALA A 21 25.96 5.66 -9.26
C ALA A 21 26.41 4.31 -9.84
N ASP A 22 25.53 3.31 -9.84
CA ASP A 22 25.74 2.12 -10.67
C ASP A 22 25.59 2.58 -12.12
N THR A 23 26.74 2.76 -12.75
CA THR A 23 26.88 3.39 -14.06
C THR A 23 26.73 2.30 -15.11
N SER A 24 25.49 1.84 -15.31
CA SER A 24 25.11 1.08 -16.49
C SER A 24 24.16 1.94 -17.33
N THR A 25 24.69 3.04 -17.87
CA THR A 25 23.97 3.89 -18.83
C THR A 25 23.90 3.17 -20.17
N ARG A 26 23.04 2.15 -20.27
CA ARG A 26 22.54 1.74 -21.58
C ARG A 26 21.79 2.94 -22.15
N ALA A 27 22.08 3.28 -23.40
CA ALA A 27 21.31 4.30 -24.10
C ALA A 27 19.83 3.87 -24.13
N LEU A 28 18.94 4.75 -23.65
CA LEU A 28 17.50 4.52 -23.70
C LEU A 28 17.07 4.38 -25.15
N SER A 29 16.15 3.46 -25.40
CA SER A 29 15.42 3.43 -26.66
C SER A 29 14.56 4.69 -26.80
N SER A 30 14.15 4.99 -28.04
CA SER A 30 13.21 6.09 -28.30
C SER A 30 11.90 5.92 -27.53
N VAL A 31 11.43 4.68 -27.35
CA VAL A 31 10.19 4.36 -26.62
C VAL A 31 10.36 4.61 -25.12
N GLU A 32 11.45 4.15 -24.52
CA GLU A 32 11.75 4.42 -23.11
C GLU A 32 11.95 5.91 -22.84
N ALA A 33 12.71 6.59 -23.70
CA ALA A 33 12.93 8.03 -23.58
C ALA A 33 11.61 8.80 -23.67
N ALA A 34 10.70 8.40 -24.56
CA ALA A 34 9.37 8.98 -24.67
C ALA A 34 8.51 8.73 -23.41
N LEU A 35 8.54 7.52 -22.86
CA LEU A 35 7.85 7.18 -21.61
C LEU A 35 8.39 8.01 -20.44
N VAL A 36 9.71 8.06 -20.27
CA VAL A 36 10.37 8.85 -19.22
C VAL A 36 9.99 10.32 -19.35
N ALA A 37 10.07 10.89 -20.56
CA ALA A 37 9.68 12.27 -20.80
C ALA A 37 8.20 12.52 -20.49
N ALA A 38 7.30 11.61 -20.87
CA ALA A 38 5.88 11.75 -20.59
C ALA A 38 5.55 11.68 -19.09
N VAL A 39 6.17 10.75 -18.36
CA VAL A 39 6.01 10.64 -16.90
C VAL A 39 6.54 11.90 -16.21
N LEU A 40 7.71 12.41 -16.62
CA LEU A 40 8.28 13.64 -16.05
C LEU A 40 7.44 14.88 -16.40
N ASN A 41 6.85 14.95 -17.60
CA ASN A 41 5.97 16.05 -18.00
C ASN A 41 4.66 16.09 -17.21
N LEU A 42 4.08 14.92 -16.86
CA LEU A 42 2.91 14.88 -15.97
C LEU A 42 3.21 15.60 -14.64
N GLN A 43 4.40 15.42 -14.07
CA GLN A 43 4.79 16.04 -12.80
C GLN A 43 4.86 17.57 -12.87
N SER A 44 5.32 18.11 -14.00
CA SER A 44 5.44 19.56 -14.18
C SER A 44 4.08 20.24 -14.19
N ASN A 45 3.03 19.53 -14.61
CA ASN A 45 1.67 20.07 -14.64
C ASN A 45 0.93 19.91 -13.30
N THR A 46 1.17 18.84 -12.53
CA THR A 46 0.52 18.66 -11.21
C THR A 46 1.01 19.67 -10.17
N THR A 47 2.27 20.09 -10.25
CA THR A 47 2.84 21.10 -9.35
C THR A 47 2.22 22.50 -9.54
N LEU A 48 1.76 22.82 -10.76
CA LEU A 48 1.05 24.08 -11.07
C LEU A 48 -0.40 24.11 -10.55
N LEU A 49 -1.07 22.96 -10.44
CA LEU A 49 -2.44 22.88 -9.93
C LEU A 49 -2.52 22.83 -8.40
N ALA A 50 -1.50 22.31 -7.71
CA ALA A 50 -1.46 22.25 -6.25
C ALA A 50 -1.42 23.65 -5.59
N THR A 51 -1.05 24.70 -6.32
CA THR A 51 -1.09 26.09 -5.81
C THR A 51 -2.45 26.77 -5.97
N ALA A 52 -3.40 26.16 -6.71
CA ALA A 52 -4.68 26.79 -7.07
C ALA A 52 -5.91 26.20 -6.36
N ALA A 53 -5.78 25.09 -5.63
CA ALA A 53 -6.90 24.43 -4.96
C ALA A 53 -6.79 24.54 -3.43
N SER A 54 -7.12 25.71 -2.89
CA SER A 54 -7.42 25.88 -1.47
C SER A 54 -8.56 26.87 -1.29
N THR A 55 -9.81 26.38 -1.46
CA THR A 55 -11.01 27.01 -0.90
C THR A 55 -12.20 26.03 -0.95
N THR A 56 -12.79 25.75 0.23
CA THR A 56 -14.22 25.43 0.53
C THR A 56 -14.84 24.14 -0.05
N SER A 57 -15.73 23.37 0.60
CA SER A 57 -16.49 23.46 1.86
C SER A 57 -16.93 22.05 2.28
N ALA A 58 -17.09 21.83 3.58
CA ALA A 58 -17.60 20.60 4.18
C ALA A 58 -19.14 20.56 4.18
N SER A 59 -19.72 19.40 3.87
CA SER A 59 -21.14 19.09 4.10
C SER A 59 -21.28 17.71 4.75
N THR A 60 -21.94 17.71 5.91
CA THR A 60 -22.34 16.58 6.75
C THR A 60 -23.56 15.84 6.19
N PRO A 61 -23.63 14.50 6.31
CA PRO A 61 -24.89 13.80 6.27
C PRO A 61 -25.26 13.11 7.59
N THR A 62 -26.57 13.16 7.84
CA THR A 62 -27.34 12.78 9.02
C THR A 62 -27.58 11.27 9.12
N SER A 63 -27.58 10.77 10.36
CA SER A 63 -27.88 9.38 10.75
C SER A 63 -29.33 8.93 10.45
N ALA A 64 -29.50 7.68 10.03
CA ALA A 64 -30.74 6.92 10.22
C ALA A 64 -30.43 5.47 10.61
N SER A 65 -31.10 5.02 11.66
CA SER A 65 -30.99 3.72 12.31
C SER A 65 -32.02 2.74 11.74
N SER A 66 -31.65 1.47 11.58
CA SER A 66 -32.63 0.38 11.50
C SER A 66 -32.05 -0.92 12.08
N THR A 67 -32.66 -1.35 13.17
CA THR A 67 -32.53 -2.63 13.85
C THR A 67 -33.11 -3.77 12.99
N ALA A 68 -32.40 -4.88 12.87
CA ALA A 68 -33.00 -6.17 12.55
C ALA A 68 -32.23 -7.30 13.25
N SER A 69 -32.98 -8.12 13.97
CA SER A 69 -32.55 -9.24 14.79
C SER A 69 -32.69 -10.56 14.05
N LEU A 70 -31.82 -11.52 14.43
CA LEU A 70 -32.05 -12.96 14.64
C LEU A 70 -31.08 -13.91 13.91
N SER A 71 -30.45 -14.73 14.76
CA SER A 71 -30.33 -16.20 14.65
C SER A 71 -29.53 -16.79 13.49
N ARG A 72 -28.40 -17.44 13.82
CA ARG A 72 -28.34 -18.91 14.03
C ARG A 72 -26.87 -19.35 14.16
N ARG A 73 -26.61 -20.21 15.15
CA ARG A 73 -25.32 -20.87 15.37
C ARG A 73 -24.98 -21.80 14.20
N GLU A 74 -23.80 -21.67 13.63
CA GLU A 74 -23.11 -22.79 12.99
C GLU A 74 -21.67 -22.87 13.48
N ARG A 75 -21.36 -24.02 14.10
CA ARG A 75 -20.02 -24.41 14.51
C ARG A 75 -19.30 -24.91 13.25
N TYR A 76 -18.35 -24.13 12.74
CA TYR A 76 -17.34 -24.67 11.84
C TYR A 76 -16.10 -25.06 12.66
N ASN A 77 -15.98 -26.36 12.92
CA ASN A 77 -14.69 -27.00 13.16
C ASN A 77 -14.03 -27.21 11.80
N LEU A 78 -13.01 -26.43 11.46
CA LEU A 78 -12.03 -26.83 10.46
C LEU A 78 -10.66 -26.87 11.13
N GLY A 79 -10.14 -28.08 11.24
CA GLY A 79 -8.83 -28.37 11.80
C GLY A 79 -7.71 -27.66 11.05
N ASN A 80 -6.63 -27.45 11.81
CA ASN A 80 -5.29 -27.03 11.40
C ASN A 80 -4.96 -27.25 9.92
N ILE A 81 -5.09 -26.21 9.12
CA ILE A 81 -4.24 -26.00 7.95
C ILE A 81 -3.43 -24.74 8.24
N LEU A 82 -2.27 -24.92 8.89
CA LEU A 82 -1.20 -23.92 8.90
C LEU A 82 -0.54 -23.92 7.51
N ALA A 83 -1.29 -23.51 6.49
CA ALA A 83 -0.71 -23.11 5.23
C ALA A 83 -0.06 -21.74 5.44
N LYS A 84 1.21 -21.63 5.08
CA LYS A 84 1.92 -20.36 4.97
C LYS A 84 1.19 -19.51 3.92
N ARG A 85 0.35 -18.59 4.37
CA ARG A 85 -0.53 -17.76 3.54
C ARG A 85 0.28 -16.69 2.80
N SER A 86 0.20 -16.69 1.47
CA SER A 86 0.89 -15.78 0.55
C SER A 86 0.05 -14.57 0.12
N ASP A 87 -1.13 -14.37 0.69
CA ASP A 87 -2.12 -13.36 0.24
C ASP A 87 -2.02 -12.01 0.97
N TYR A 88 -1.24 -11.93 2.07
CA TYR A 88 -1.02 -10.67 2.77
C TYR A 88 0.33 -10.05 2.43
N VAL A 89 0.29 -8.83 1.91
CA VAL A 89 1.46 -7.96 1.73
C VAL A 89 1.75 -7.25 3.05
N THR A 90 3.04 -7.17 3.41
CA THR A 90 3.49 -6.43 4.59
C THR A 90 3.81 -5.00 4.18
N LEU A 91 3.00 -4.05 4.62
CA LEU A 91 3.22 -2.62 4.36
C LEU A 91 4.34 -2.06 5.26
N THR A 92 4.36 -2.49 6.52
CA THR A 92 5.48 -2.29 7.44
C THR A 92 5.51 -3.44 8.43
N ASN A 93 6.72 -3.84 8.84
CA ASN A 93 6.95 -4.88 9.85
C ASN A 93 7.18 -4.28 11.26
N GLY A 94 7.13 -2.94 11.39
CA GLY A 94 7.36 -2.24 12.65
C GLY A 94 8.83 -2.07 13.04
N THR A 95 9.79 -2.42 12.18
CA THR A 95 11.23 -2.20 12.48
C THR A 95 11.68 -0.77 12.19
N ASN A 96 10.94 -0.02 11.36
CA ASN A 96 11.19 1.41 11.17
C ASN A 96 10.78 2.18 12.43
N PRO A 97 11.67 2.94 13.09
CA PRO A 97 11.34 3.70 14.31
C PRO A 97 10.18 4.70 14.13
N ILE A 98 10.04 5.26 12.92
CA ILE A 98 8.99 6.24 12.60
C ILE A 98 7.61 5.57 12.61
N ASP A 99 7.49 4.43 11.94
CA ASP A 99 6.24 3.70 11.72
C ASP A 99 5.89 2.78 12.89
N GLY A 100 6.89 2.18 13.52
CA GLY A 100 6.74 1.20 14.60
C GLY A 100 6.20 1.78 15.90
N SER A 101 6.21 3.11 16.06
CA SER A 101 5.79 3.83 17.27
C SER A 101 4.38 4.45 17.18
N ALA A 102 3.59 4.07 16.16
CA ALA A 102 2.22 4.54 15.99
C ALA A 102 1.30 3.45 15.45
N ALA A 103 0.07 3.41 15.93
CA ALA A 103 -1.00 2.60 15.38
C ALA A 103 -1.67 3.32 14.20
N LEU A 104 -2.24 2.52 13.31
CA LEU A 104 -2.92 2.98 12.11
C LEU A 104 -4.24 3.66 12.47
N LYS A 105 -4.44 4.86 11.93
CA LYS A 105 -5.71 5.58 11.91
C LYS A 105 -6.13 5.73 10.45
N ALA A 106 -7.09 4.91 10.04
CA ALA A 106 -7.59 4.90 8.66
C ALA A 106 -9.12 4.92 8.63
N PRO A 107 -9.73 5.49 7.57
CA PRO A 107 -11.15 5.29 7.31
C PRO A 107 -11.43 3.80 7.07
N GLY A 108 -12.54 3.30 7.59
CA GLY A 108 -12.90 1.88 7.47
C GLY A 108 -12.34 0.99 8.58
N TYR A 109 -12.05 1.53 9.77
CA TYR A 109 -11.86 0.70 10.96
C TYR A 109 -13.08 -0.20 11.18
N LEU A 110 -12.84 -1.51 11.25
CA LEU A 110 -13.90 -2.50 11.44
C LEU A 110 -14.05 -2.86 12.91
N THR A 111 -12.97 -3.36 13.50
CA THR A 111 -12.97 -3.92 14.86
C THR A 111 -11.54 -4.18 15.30
N TYR A 112 -11.36 -4.67 16.52
CA TYR A 112 -10.08 -5.18 17.01
C TYR A 112 -10.26 -6.42 17.86
N LYS A 113 -9.16 -7.15 18.01
CA LYS A 113 -9.04 -8.24 18.98
C LYS A 113 -7.71 -8.13 19.72
N VAL A 114 -7.71 -8.51 20.99
CA VAL A 114 -6.48 -8.67 21.80
C VAL A 114 -5.86 -10.04 21.49
N ILE A 115 -4.56 -10.06 21.25
CA ILE A 115 -3.80 -11.28 20.95
C ILE A 115 -2.84 -11.55 22.10
N SER A 116 -2.73 -12.80 22.55
CA SER A 116 -1.83 -13.16 23.65
C SER A 116 -0.36 -12.78 23.38
N ASN A 117 0.27 -12.18 24.39
CA ASN A 117 1.70 -11.89 24.43
C ASN A 117 2.57 -13.14 24.66
N THR A 118 1.99 -14.26 25.11
CA THR A 118 2.74 -15.51 25.34
C THR A 118 3.14 -16.22 24.06
N THR A 119 2.69 -15.72 22.91
CA THR A 119 2.97 -16.29 21.60
C THR A 119 4.12 -15.57 20.91
N THR A 120 4.89 -16.32 20.12
CA THR A 120 5.93 -15.74 19.25
C THR A 120 5.31 -14.72 18.29
N TYR A 121 6.11 -13.77 17.78
CA TYR A 121 5.63 -12.79 16.82
C TYR A 121 4.95 -13.43 15.60
N SER A 122 5.53 -14.53 15.08
CA SER A 122 4.97 -15.28 13.96
C SER A 122 3.58 -15.87 14.28
N ALA A 123 3.43 -16.49 15.45
CA ALA A 123 2.15 -17.03 15.90
C ALA A 123 1.10 -15.93 16.12
N ALA A 124 1.50 -14.79 16.69
CA ALA A 124 0.62 -13.64 16.87
C ALA A 124 0.19 -13.02 15.54
N LYS A 125 1.13 -12.85 14.59
CA LYS A 125 0.82 -12.41 13.23
C LYS A 125 -0.19 -13.35 12.58
N ALA A 126 0.05 -14.65 12.61
CA ALA A 126 -0.88 -15.63 12.05
C ALA A 126 -2.28 -15.55 12.68
N ALA A 127 -2.37 -15.41 14.01
CA ALA A 127 -3.64 -15.20 14.70
C ALA A 127 -4.35 -13.91 14.28
N CYS A 128 -3.62 -12.82 14.07
CA CYS A 128 -4.16 -11.54 13.59
C CYS A 128 -4.72 -11.65 12.17
N LEU A 129 -3.97 -12.28 11.26
CA LEU A 129 -4.41 -12.45 9.87
C LEU A 129 -5.60 -13.41 9.77
N ASN A 130 -5.62 -14.49 10.54
CA ASN A 130 -6.79 -15.39 10.61
C ASN A 130 -8.05 -14.67 11.16
N TYR A 131 -7.86 -13.71 12.07
CA TYR A 131 -8.97 -12.89 12.54
C TYR A 131 -9.50 -11.94 11.46
N CYS A 132 -8.60 -11.31 10.69
CA CYS A 132 -9.01 -10.53 9.51
C CYS A 132 -9.81 -11.41 8.53
N ASP A 133 -9.32 -12.61 8.26
CA ASP A 133 -9.95 -13.54 7.32
C ASP A 133 -11.36 -13.99 7.66
N SER A 134 -11.61 -14.24 8.95
CA SER A 134 -12.94 -14.59 9.45
C SER A 134 -13.85 -13.36 9.58
N THR A 135 -13.32 -12.15 9.46
CA THR A 135 -14.08 -10.91 9.57
C THR A 135 -14.52 -10.43 8.19
N LYS A 136 -15.84 -10.46 7.95
CA LYS A 136 -16.43 -10.00 6.69
C LYS A 136 -15.98 -8.56 6.38
N GLY A 137 -15.45 -8.36 5.17
CA GLY A 137 -15.00 -7.06 4.69
C GLY A 137 -13.61 -6.64 5.17
N CYS A 138 -12.88 -7.47 5.92
CA CYS A 138 -11.51 -7.14 6.29
C CYS A 138 -10.56 -7.26 5.09
N ILE A 139 -9.85 -6.16 4.83
CA ILE A 139 -8.81 -6.05 3.80
C ILE A 139 -7.45 -5.84 4.46
N ALA A 140 -7.36 -5.19 5.62
CA ALA A 140 -6.08 -4.95 6.28
C ALA A 140 -6.13 -5.18 7.79
N ALA A 141 -4.96 -5.46 8.36
CA ALA A 141 -4.74 -5.66 9.77
C ALA A 141 -3.50 -4.89 10.24
N ASN A 142 -3.65 -4.10 11.31
CA ASN A 142 -2.54 -3.47 12.03
C ASN A 142 -2.36 -4.17 13.38
N MET A 143 -1.22 -4.85 13.54
CA MET A 143 -0.82 -5.49 14.79
C MET A 143 0.17 -4.59 15.51
N TYR A 144 -0.10 -4.25 16.77
CA TYR A 144 0.78 -3.37 17.56
C TYR A 144 0.66 -3.70 19.05
N GLN A 145 1.61 -3.19 19.85
CA GLN A 145 1.54 -3.24 21.31
C GLN A 145 1.21 -1.86 21.87
N GLU A 146 0.26 -1.80 22.78
CA GLU A 146 -0.18 -0.59 23.46
C GLU A 146 0.15 -0.68 24.95
N ILE A 147 1.30 -0.10 25.33
CA ILE A 147 1.86 -0.19 26.68
C ILE A 147 1.13 0.76 27.63
N ASN A 148 1.04 0.40 28.92
CA ASN A 148 0.34 1.15 29.97
C ASN A 148 -1.16 1.32 29.70
N ASN A 149 -1.81 0.28 29.16
CA ASN A 149 -3.26 0.25 29.03
C ASN A 149 -3.84 -0.79 29.99
N PRO A 150 -4.34 -0.37 31.18
CA PRO A 150 -4.81 -1.30 32.21
C PRO A 150 -5.94 -2.21 31.76
N LEU A 151 -6.77 -1.77 30.80
CA LEU A 151 -7.82 -2.63 30.27
C LEU A 151 -7.19 -3.84 29.58
N LEU A 152 -6.20 -3.60 28.72
CA LEU A 152 -5.46 -4.64 28.00
C LEU A 152 -4.61 -5.50 28.93
N ASP A 153 -3.96 -4.86 29.90
CA ASP A 153 -3.00 -5.49 30.79
C ASP A 153 -3.69 -6.36 31.86
N LEU A 154 -4.87 -5.96 32.34
CA LEU A 154 -5.50 -6.54 33.54
C LEU A 154 -6.92 -7.10 33.31
N VAL A 155 -7.70 -6.50 32.41
CA VAL A 155 -9.14 -6.79 32.29
C VAL A 155 -9.43 -7.83 31.22
N PHE A 156 -8.76 -7.75 30.07
CA PHE A 156 -8.92 -8.78 29.03
C PHE A 156 -8.38 -10.13 29.50
N SER A 157 -9.09 -11.20 29.14
CA SER A 157 -8.72 -12.58 29.53
C SER A 157 -7.32 -12.98 29.07
N GLU A 158 -6.88 -12.40 27.95
CA GLU A 158 -5.58 -12.60 27.33
C GLU A 158 -4.45 -11.92 28.11
N LYS A 159 -4.76 -10.95 28.99
CA LYS A 159 -3.81 -10.14 29.77
C LYS A 159 -2.62 -9.68 28.91
N SER A 160 -2.93 -9.03 27.80
CA SER A 160 -1.97 -8.74 26.75
C SER A 160 -2.16 -7.33 26.20
N ASN A 161 -1.06 -6.61 26.09
CA ASN A 161 -1.00 -5.31 25.44
C ASN A 161 -0.95 -5.39 23.90
N ARG A 162 -0.93 -6.59 23.30
CA ARG A 162 -0.90 -6.74 21.84
C ARG A 162 -2.31 -6.72 21.26
N LYS A 163 -2.55 -5.79 20.34
CA LYS A 163 -3.82 -5.62 19.61
C LYS A 163 -3.63 -5.94 18.14
N CYS A 164 -4.70 -6.44 17.54
CA CYS A 164 -4.87 -6.58 16.11
C CYS A 164 -6.12 -5.78 15.71
N ALA A 165 -5.92 -4.63 15.08
CA ALA A 165 -6.98 -3.78 14.55
C ALA A 165 -7.22 -4.13 13.07
N LEU A 166 -8.49 -4.25 12.68
CA LEU A 166 -8.90 -4.64 11.33
C LEU A 166 -9.51 -3.46 10.57
N PHE A 167 -9.30 -3.43 9.27
CA PHE A 167 -9.75 -2.36 8.39
C PHE A 167 -10.33 -2.92 7.08
N SER A 168 -11.32 -2.24 6.53
CA SER A 168 -11.98 -2.59 5.24
C SER A 168 -11.36 -1.94 4.01
N THR A 169 -10.25 -1.25 4.18
CA THR A 169 -9.54 -0.53 3.11
C THR A 169 -8.04 -0.83 3.22
N VAL A 170 -7.32 -0.68 2.10
CA VAL A 170 -5.85 -0.76 2.11
C VAL A 170 -5.31 0.55 2.71
N PRO A 171 -4.56 0.50 3.82
CA PRO A 171 -4.05 1.70 4.46
C PRO A 171 -2.78 2.23 3.81
N CYS A 172 -2.53 3.53 3.96
CA CYS A 172 -1.24 4.15 3.66
C CYS A 172 -0.39 4.26 4.94
N LEU A 173 0.94 4.23 4.81
CA LEU A 173 1.86 4.40 5.95
C LEU A 173 1.68 5.75 6.65
N SER A 174 1.31 6.80 5.91
CA SER A 174 0.96 8.12 6.46
C SER A 174 -0.20 8.08 7.46
N GLY A 175 -1.00 7.01 7.48
CA GLY A 175 -2.06 6.79 8.46
C GLY A 175 -1.57 6.35 9.84
N LEU A 176 -0.29 5.96 10.00
CA LEU A 176 0.31 5.58 11.29
C LEU A 176 0.55 6.81 12.17
N THR A 177 -0.52 7.35 12.74
CA THR A 177 -0.52 8.62 13.47
C THR A 177 -0.93 8.50 14.93
N ASN A 178 -1.52 7.38 15.35
CA ASN A 178 -1.93 7.19 16.74
C ASN A 178 -0.76 6.70 17.59
N ARG A 179 -0.08 7.61 18.29
CA ARG A 179 1.05 7.29 19.17
C ARG A 179 0.65 6.89 20.61
N GLY A 180 -0.65 6.84 20.91
CA GLY A 180 -1.15 6.75 22.29
C GLY A 180 -1.24 8.15 22.93
N GLY A 181 -0.81 8.28 24.19
CA GLY A 181 -0.80 9.53 24.94
C GLY A 181 -1.98 9.71 25.90
N GLN A 182 -2.91 8.77 25.95
CA GLN A 182 -4.05 8.81 26.86
C GLN A 182 -3.65 8.39 28.28
N ARG A 183 -4.15 9.13 29.28
CA ARG A 183 -4.10 8.75 30.70
C ARG A 183 -5.42 8.10 31.08
N LEU A 184 -5.41 6.81 31.36
CA LEU A 184 -6.64 6.00 31.46
C LEU A 184 -7.21 5.91 32.89
N TYR A 185 -6.46 6.30 33.93
CA TYR A 185 -6.92 6.25 35.32
C TYR A 185 -6.31 7.39 36.15
N GLY A 186 -6.90 8.57 35.98
CA GLY A 186 -6.55 9.77 36.75
C GLY A 186 -5.29 10.50 36.26
N ASN A 187 -5.13 11.72 36.75
CA ASN A 187 -4.11 12.66 36.27
C ASN A 187 -2.67 12.20 36.54
N ASN A 188 -2.42 11.26 37.45
CA ASN A 188 -1.06 10.79 37.77
C ASN A 188 -0.68 9.47 37.09
N SER A 189 -1.58 8.89 36.29
CA SER A 189 -1.26 7.65 35.57
C SER A 189 -0.27 7.90 34.42
N PRO A 190 0.67 6.97 34.15
CA PRO A 190 1.48 7.02 32.95
C PRO A 190 0.60 7.06 31.70
N ALA A 191 0.99 7.83 30.70
CA ALA A 191 0.32 7.77 29.40
C ALA A 191 0.61 6.42 28.73
N ASN A 192 -0.38 5.91 27.99
CA ASN A 192 -0.15 4.78 27.10
C ASN A 192 0.72 5.19 25.89
N TYR A 193 1.36 4.22 25.25
CA TYR A 193 2.10 4.46 24.02
C TYR A 193 2.15 3.20 23.14
N ILE A 194 2.37 3.42 21.83
CA ILE A 194 2.38 2.34 20.84
C ILE A 194 3.83 1.94 20.48
N ILE A 195 4.08 0.65 20.38
CA ILE A 195 5.33 0.08 19.86
C ILE A 195 5.07 -1.13 18.95
N ASN A 196 6.09 -1.54 18.18
CA ASN A 196 6.08 -2.73 17.34
C ASN A 196 4.88 -2.80 16.38
N SER A 197 4.49 -1.64 15.83
CA SER A 197 3.34 -1.53 14.93
C SER A 197 3.69 -2.05 13.53
N ALA A 198 3.04 -3.14 13.14
CA ALA A 198 3.14 -3.75 11.82
C ALA A 198 1.79 -3.70 11.11
N VAL A 199 1.81 -3.50 9.80
CA VAL A 199 0.60 -3.40 8.97
C VAL A 199 0.69 -4.42 7.84
N PHE A 200 -0.39 -5.18 7.69
CA PHE A 200 -0.57 -6.19 6.67
C PHE A 200 -1.86 -5.93 5.93
N TYR A 201 -1.92 -6.21 4.63
CA TYR A 201 -3.17 -6.13 3.89
C TYR A 201 -3.28 -7.27 2.88
N LYS A 202 -4.51 -7.74 2.66
CA LYS A 202 -4.87 -8.63 1.58
C LYS A 202 -4.66 -7.88 0.30
N ASP A 203 -3.69 -8.32 -0.48
CA ASP A 203 -3.61 -7.88 -1.84
C ASP A 203 -4.63 -8.67 -2.66
N ASN A 204 -5.88 -8.22 -2.62
CA ASN A 204 -6.93 -8.78 -3.48
C ASN A 204 -6.68 -8.45 -4.96
N GLY A 205 -5.64 -7.65 -5.26
CA GLY A 205 -5.45 -7.00 -6.53
C GLY A 205 -6.63 -6.09 -6.92
N PRO A 206 -6.48 -5.32 -7.99
CA PRO A 206 -7.65 -4.83 -8.69
C PRO A 206 -8.43 -6.01 -9.31
N ALA A 207 -9.75 -5.82 -9.50
CA ALA A 207 -10.59 -6.82 -10.14
C ALA A 207 -10.08 -7.16 -11.55
N THR A 208 -10.08 -8.44 -11.90
CA THR A 208 -9.76 -8.88 -13.27
C THR A 208 -10.81 -8.35 -14.24
N PRO A 209 -10.41 -7.67 -15.32
CA PRO A 209 -11.37 -7.16 -16.30
C PRO A 209 -12.14 -8.28 -17.01
N PRO A 210 -13.42 -8.06 -17.39
CA PRO A 210 -14.18 -9.01 -18.18
C PRO A 210 -13.46 -9.39 -19.48
N GLY A 211 -13.42 -10.68 -19.80
CA GLY A 211 -12.72 -11.20 -20.99
C GLY A 211 -11.21 -11.31 -20.86
N TYR A 212 -10.66 -11.11 -19.65
CA TYR A 212 -9.24 -11.32 -19.34
C TYR A 212 -9.08 -12.27 -18.15
N ALA A 213 -7.89 -12.87 -18.06
CA ALA A 213 -7.42 -13.63 -16.91
C ALA A 213 -6.11 -13.03 -16.40
N ALA A 214 -5.97 -12.90 -15.08
CA ALA A 214 -4.71 -12.50 -14.46
C ALA A 214 -3.63 -13.53 -14.78
N SER A 215 -2.54 -13.09 -15.42
CA SER A 215 -1.42 -13.95 -15.83
C SER A 215 -0.29 -13.92 -14.80
N TYR A 216 -0.04 -12.77 -14.18
CA TYR A 216 0.87 -12.65 -13.04
C TYR A 216 0.62 -11.38 -12.24
N GLY A 217 1.29 -11.30 -11.09
CA GLY A 217 1.43 -10.10 -10.29
C GLY A 217 0.74 -10.18 -8.92
N PRO A 218 1.03 -9.24 -8.01
CA PRO A 218 1.91 -8.09 -8.21
C PRO A 218 3.39 -8.49 -8.34
N SER A 219 4.15 -7.71 -9.10
CA SER A 219 5.61 -7.85 -9.27
C SER A 219 6.31 -6.48 -9.14
N THR A 220 7.61 -6.48 -8.86
CA THR A 220 8.48 -5.29 -8.98
C THR A 220 9.13 -5.19 -10.36
N GLU A 221 8.75 -6.08 -11.28
CA GLU A 221 9.24 -6.16 -12.64
C GLU A 221 8.04 -6.17 -13.59
N ALA A 222 8.14 -5.41 -14.67
CA ALA A 222 7.16 -5.33 -15.76
C ALA A 222 7.69 -6.06 -16.99
N VAL A 223 6.80 -6.38 -17.94
CA VAL A 223 7.24 -6.91 -19.23
C VAL A 223 8.04 -5.84 -19.97
N SER A 224 9.15 -6.25 -20.59
CA SER A 224 10.05 -5.34 -21.28
C SER A 224 9.39 -4.60 -22.45
N LEU A 225 9.66 -3.30 -22.59
CA LEU A 225 9.25 -2.50 -23.75
C LEU A 225 10.01 -2.87 -25.05
N PHE A 226 11.06 -3.68 -24.93
CA PHE A 226 11.84 -4.20 -26.06
C PHE A 226 11.34 -5.55 -26.59
N ASP A 227 10.33 -6.11 -25.96
CA ASP A 227 9.77 -7.37 -26.42
C ASP A 227 9.24 -7.21 -27.85
N SER A 228 9.53 -8.17 -28.73
CA SER A 228 9.11 -8.12 -30.13
C SER A 228 7.59 -8.03 -30.33
N SER A 229 6.81 -8.41 -29.31
CA SER A 229 5.35 -8.31 -29.31
C SER A 229 4.82 -7.01 -28.72
N PHE A 230 5.68 -6.12 -28.19
CA PHE A 230 5.30 -4.82 -27.66
C PHE A 230 4.58 -4.02 -28.75
N LEU A 231 3.40 -3.51 -28.42
CA LEU A 231 2.56 -2.74 -29.34
C LEU A 231 2.64 -1.25 -29.01
N ASP A 232 2.32 -0.89 -27.78
CA ASP A 232 2.13 0.50 -27.36
C ASP A 232 2.18 0.64 -25.83
N TRP A 233 2.29 1.88 -25.35
CA TRP A 233 2.14 2.21 -23.93
C TRP A 233 1.26 3.44 -23.76
N GLN A 234 0.53 3.51 -22.66
CA GLN A 234 -0.26 4.69 -22.28
C GLN A 234 -0.13 4.99 -20.80
N LEU A 235 -0.16 6.28 -20.47
CA LEU A 235 -0.30 6.74 -19.09
C LEU A 235 -1.78 6.78 -18.75
N VAL A 236 -2.13 6.12 -17.65
CA VAL A 236 -3.51 6.07 -17.17
C VAL A 236 -3.64 6.83 -15.85
N PRO A 237 -4.79 7.48 -15.58
CA PRO A 237 -4.97 8.34 -14.42
C PRO A 237 -4.98 7.58 -13.08
N SER A 238 -5.22 6.27 -13.10
CA SER A 238 -5.29 5.42 -11.93
C SER A 238 -4.88 3.98 -12.26
N TYR A 239 -4.47 3.24 -11.23
CA TYR A 239 -4.19 1.81 -11.31
C TYR A 239 -5.50 0.99 -11.47
N ASP A 240 -6.05 1.00 -12.69
CA ASP A 240 -7.30 0.33 -13.07
C ASP A 240 -7.08 -0.59 -14.30
N PRO A 241 -6.97 -1.91 -14.10
CA PRO A 241 -6.86 -2.86 -15.19
C PRO A 241 -8.04 -2.81 -16.17
N ALA A 242 -9.24 -2.41 -15.74
CA ALA A 242 -10.39 -2.33 -16.65
C ALA A 242 -10.17 -1.23 -17.70
N LEU A 243 -9.53 -0.13 -17.33
CA LEU A 243 -9.12 0.91 -18.27
C LEU A 243 -8.08 0.38 -19.27
N CYS A 244 -7.07 -0.35 -18.80
CA CYS A 244 -6.09 -1.01 -19.67
C CYS A 244 -6.73 -2.02 -20.64
N ALA A 245 -7.69 -2.81 -20.15
CA ALA A 245 -8.44 -3.74 -20.99
C ALA A 245 -9.23 -3.02 -22.08
N ASN A 246 -9.82 -1.85 -21.78
CA ASN A 246 -10.51 -1.05 -22.79
C ASN A 246 -9.55 -0.51 -23.85
N ILE A 247 -8.36 -0.06 -23.45
CA ILE A 247 -7.31 0.38 -24.40
C ILE A 247 -6.86 -0.80 -25.27
N CYS A 248 -6.60 -1.96 -24.68
CA CYS A 248 -6.22 -3.17 -25.41
C CYS A 248 -7.33 -3.65 -26.38
N ASN A 249 -8.60 -3.41 -26.07
CA ASN A 249 -9.74 -3.74 -26.93
C ASN A 249 -10.08 -2.64 -27.97
N ASP A 250 -9.39 -1.50 -27.97
CA ASP A 250 -9.62 -0.43 -28.95
C ASP A 250 -9.36 -0.94 -30.37
N SER A 251 -10.13 -0.44 -31.33
CA SER A 251 -9.95 -0.65 -32.77
C SER A 251 -8.55 -0.35 -33.30
N ASN A 252 -7.77 0.48 -32.60
CA ASN A 252 -6.38 0.76 -32.96
C ASN A 252 -5.39 -0.32 -32.49
N HIS A 253 -5.82 -1.21 -31.60
CA HIS A 253 -4.98 -2.25 -30.98
C HIS A 253 -5.58 -3.66 -31.18
N THR A 254 -6.13 -3.95 -32.37
CA THR A 254 -6.83 -5.23 -32.65
C THR A 254 -5.98 -6.48 -32.41
N SER A 255 -4.65 -6.36 -32.46
CA SER A 255 -3.71 -7.45 -32.19
C SER A 255 -3.39 -7.62 -30.71
N CYS A 256 -3.88 -6.75 -29.82
CA CYS A 256 -3.59 -6.82 -28.39
C CYS A 256 -4.31 -8.02 -27.76
N VAL A 257 -3.50 -8.89 -27.15
CA VAL A 257 -3.97 -10.10 -26.44
C VAL A 257 -3.49 -10.13 -24.99
N PHE A 258 -2.61 -9.21 -24.61
CA PHE A 258 -2.08 -9.09 -23.26
C PHE A 258 -1.78 -7.63 -22.94
N PHE A 259 -2.00 -7.23 -21.69
CA PHE A 259 -1.49 -5.96 -21.18
C PHE A 259 -0.86 -6.14 -19.80
N ASP A 260 0.11 -5.29 -19.49
CA ASP A 260 0.71 -5.15 -18.17
C ASP A 260 0.44 -3.74 -17.64
N ILE A 261 -0.03 -3.65 -16.40
CA ILE A 261 -0.26 -2.38 -15.72
C ILE A 261 0.67 -2.30 -14.51
N TRP A 262 1.44 -1.22 -14.45
CA TRP A 262 2.46 -1.03 -13.42
C TRP A 262 2.56 0.43 -13.00
N THR A 263 3.19 0.67 -11.85
CA THR A 263 3.42 2.01 -11.30
C THR A 263 4.89 2.38 -11.45
N ALA A 264 5.15 3.49 -12.13
CA ALA A 264 6.46 4.11 -12.20
C ALA A 264 6.66 4.98 -10.95
N ASP A 265 7.52 4.56 -10.02
CA ASP A 265 7.94 5.37 -8.87
C ASP A 265 9.19 6.18 -9.23
N ILE A 266 9.12 7.49 -8.99
CA ILE A 266 10.24 8.42 -9.14
C ILE A 266 10.70 8.85 -7.76
N GLN A 267 11.78 8.21 -7.30
CA GLN A 267 12.48 8.55 -6.05
C GLN A 267 11.54 8.67 -4.84
N SER A 268 10.50 7.84 -4.76
CA SER A 268 9.54 7.77 -3.65
C SER A 268 8.72 9.05 -3.42
N ARG A 269 8.58 9.91 -4.44
CA ARG A 269 7.84 11.17 -4.33
C ARG A 269 6.64 11.27 -5.26
N ASN A 270 6.73 10.66 -6.43
CA ASN A 270 5.71 10.74 -7.46
C ASN A 270 5.53 9.38 -8.10
N THR A 271 4.28 9.03 -8.37
CA THR A 271 3.92 7.81 -9.06
C THR A 271 3.08 8.12 -10.29
N ALA A 272 3.33 7.41 -11.38
CA ALA A 272 2.47 7.37 -12.54
C ALA A 272 2.07 5.94 -12.84
N THR A 273 0.85 5.72 -13.32
CA THR A 273 0.43 4.38 -13.75
C THR A 273 0.63 4.26 -15.25
N VAL A 274 1.35 3.22 -15.64
CA VAL A 274 1.68 2.90 -17.03
C VAL A 274 0.95 1.62 -17.42
N CYS A 275 0.32 1.65 -18.59
CA CYS A 275 -0.31 0.53 -19.24
C CYS A 275 0.49 0.15 -20.48
N THR A 276 1.03 -1.05 -20.56
CA THR A 276 1.78 -1.54 -21.72
C THR A 276 1.03 -2.66 -22.42
N LEU A 277 1.00 -2.65 -23.75
CA LEU A 277 0.17 -3.53 -24.57
C LEU A 277 1.05 -4.47 -25.41
N TYR A 278 0.62 -5.72 -25.56
CA TYR A 278 1.38 -6.74 -26.27
C TYR A 278 0.49 -7.61 -27.17
N SER A 279 1.05 -8.04 -28.29
CA SER A 279 0.42 -8.92 -29.28
C SER A 279 0.59 -10.41 -29.01
N ALA A 280 1.31 -10.77 -27.94
CA ALA A 280 1.47 -12.14 -27.48
C ALA A 280 1.16 -12.23 -25.99
N ALA A 281 0.58 -13.34 -25.54
CA ALA A 281 0.36 -13.62 -24.13
C ALA A 281 1.70 -13.66 -23.38
N LYS A 282 1.71 -13.17 -22.14
CA LYS A 282 2.91 -13.10 -21.29
C LYS A 282 2.65 -13.70 -19.92
N THR A 283 3.73 -14.08 -19.26
CA THR A 283 3.76 -14.71 -17.95
C THR A 283 4.74 -13.98 -17.03
N ALA A 284 4.83 -14.40 -15.77
CA ALA A 284 5.74 -13.81 -14.80
C ALA A 284 7.22 -13.87 -15.24
N SER A 285 7.64 -14.85 -16.06
CA SER A 285 9.03 -14.93 -16.53
C SER A 285 9.38 -13.92 -17.61
N ASP A 286 8.39 -13.31 -18.27
CA ASP A 286 8.60 -12.27 -19.27
C ASP A 286 8.77 -10.89 -18.61
N ALA A 287 8.32 -10.76 -17.35
CA ALA A 287 8.47 -9.56 -16.55
C ALA A 287 9.92 -9.44 -16.05
N THR A 288 10.74 -8.69 -16.78
CA THR A 288 12.19 -8.58 -16.56
C THR A 288 12.66 -7.13 -16.39
N MET A 289 11.76 -6.17 -16.57
CA MET A 289 12.06 -4.74 -16.50
C MET A 289 11.73 -4.23 -15.10
N SER A 290 12.76 -4.11 -14.24
CA SER A 290 12.63 -3.53 -12.89
C SER A 290 12.73 -2.00 -12.87
N ASN A 291 13.26 -1.39 -13.93
CA ASN A 291 13.40 0.06 -14.08
C ASN A 291 13.40 0.48 -15.55
N VAL A 292 13.11 1.76 -15.78
CA VAL A 292 13.31 2.47 -17.05
C VAL A 292 13.99 3.80 -16.73
N ASP A 293 15.31 3.86 -16.89
CA ASP A 293 16.14 5.00 -16.44
C ASP A 293 15.94 5.31 -14.95
N VAL A 294 15.42 6.50 -14.63
CA VAL A 294 15.11 6.95 -13.26
C VAL A 294 13.78 6.41 -12.72
N LEU A 295 12.97 5.75 -13.54
CA LEU A 295 11.67 5.19 -13.15
C LEU A 295 11.87 3.80 -12.56
N ILE A 296 11.39 3.57 -11.33
CA ILE A 296 11.38 2.24 -10.71
C ILE A 296 10.01 1.59 -10.94
N VAL A 297 10.00 0.37 -11.46
CA VAL A 297 8.75 -0.39 -11.65
C VAL A 297 8.27 -0.92 -10.31
N THR A 298 7.01 -0.67 -10.00
CA THR A 298 6.35 -1.18 -8.79
C THR A 298 4.94 -1.65 -9.12
N ASN A 299 4.45 -2.65 -8.37
CA ASN A 299 3.09 -3.16 -8.50
C ASN A 299 2.71 -3.49 -9.96
N SER A 300 3.54 -4.23 -10.70
CA SER A 300 3.23 -4.70 -12.05
C SER A 300 2.30 -5.91 -12.02
N ARG A 301 1.33 -5.96 -12.93
CA ARG A 301 0.38 -7.07 -13.09
C ARG A 301 0.07 -7.28 -14.56
N GLY A 302 0.16 -8.53 -14.98
CA GLY A 302 -0.16 -8.96 -16.34
C GLY A 302 -1.54 -9.58 -16.45
N TYR A 303 -2.24 -9.28 -17.56
CA TYR A 303 -3.55 -9.81 -17.88
C TYR A 303 -3.58 -10.28 -19.34
N SER A 304 -3.90 -11.57 -19.54
CA SER A 304 -4.08 -12.16 -20.86
C SER A 304 -5.56 -12.21 -21.21
N ARG A 305 -5.89 -11.92 -22.47
CA ARG A 305 -7.25 -12.08 -23.00
C ARG A 305 -7.67 -13.54 -22.88
N SER A 306 -8.84 -13.78 -22.31
CA SER A 306 -9.42 -15.13 -22.24
C SER A 306 -9.82 -15.57 -23.64
N THR A 307 -9.32 -16.73 -24.06
CA THR A 307 -9.72 -17.42 -25.29
C THR A 307 -11.10 -18.04 -25.16
#